data_AF-A0A410QED0-F1
#
_entry.id   AF-A0A410QED0-F1
#
_cell.length_a   1.000
_cell.length_b   1.000
_cell.length_c   1.000
_cell.angle_alpha   90.00
_cell.angle_beta   90.00
_cell.angle_gamma   90.00
#
_symmetry.space_group_name_H-M   'P 1'
#
loop_
_entity.id
_entity.type
_entity.pdbx_description
1 polymer ?
#
loop_
_entity_poly.entity_id
_entity_poly.type
_entity_poly.pdbx_seq_one_letter_code
_entity_poly.pdbx_strand_id
1 'polypeptide(L)'
;MISSMYNSIQHFNEFGVKKIENEIKNFMEGNKNIVGLILALQKILFELGRDIITEVLENMDEYLRNSGVRKKKWEIVRKDKNRILTSFGIVTYERTYFKPKMGGKRHHLVDDMVGIKPHEKMSEDVIINAVDEAAESSYRKAGEKASYMNEISKQAVMDKIHNLDFTTTETKKYKKKDIKTLYIEADEDHVHLQQKGINKSKYNIAMPKIVYVHEGIDAEKSSKSRKRLKNVKYFGGMYENTEKLWLEAADYIDKQYNMNYVEKIYIIELMNVM
;
A
#
# COMPACT_ATOMS: atom_id res chain seq x y z
N MET A 1 -12.23 -24.03 -24.19
CA MET A 1 -12.92 -22.79 -23.84
C MET A 1 -11.90 -21.73 -23.43
N ILE A 2 -11.14 -21.22 -24.40
CA ILE A 2 -10.22 -20.07 -24.22
C ILE A 2 -10.81 -18.83 -24.93
N SER A 3 -11.85 -18.99 -25.76
CA SER A 3 -12.36 -17.91 -26.61
C SER A 3 -13.18 -16.84 -25.90
N SER A 4 -13.61 -17.03 -24.64
CA SER A 4 -14.32 -15.97 -23.87
C SER A 4 -13.40 -15.12 -23.00
N MET A 5 -12.07 -15.34 -23.06
CA MET A 5 -11.08 -14.68 -22.21
C MET A 5 -10.55 -13.36 -22.82
N TYR A 6 -11.01 -13.02 -24.03
CA TYR A 6 -10.53 -11.87 -24.78
C TYR A 6 -11.66 -10.91 -25.12
N ASN A 7 -12.83 -10.99 -24.48
CA ASN A 7 -13.97 -10.15 -24.85
C ASN A 7 -13.68 -8.67 -24.59
N SER A 8 -13.10 -8.32 -23.43
CA SER A 8 -12.72 -6.92 -23.11
C SER A 8 -11.57 -6.45 -23.99
N ILE A 9 -10.62 -7.33 -24.31
CA ILE A 9 -9.48 -6.99 -25.19
C ILE A 9 -9.95 -6.81 -26.64
N GLN A 10 -10.83 -7.67 -27.14
CA GLN A 10 -11.43 -7.55 -28.46
C GLN A 10 -12.32 -6.30 -28.54
N HIS A 11 -13.18 -6.08 -27.55
CA HIS A 11 -13.98 -4.88 -27.43
C HIS A 11 -13.10 -3.62 -27.38
N PHE A 12 -11.97 -3.67 -26.67
CA PHE A 12 -11.01 -2.57 -26.66
C PHE A 12 -10.35 -2.37 -28.03
N ASN A 13 -9.97 -3.43 -28.73
CA ASN A 13 -9.43 -3.31 -30.08
C ASN A 13 -10.46 -2.73 -31.06
N GLU A 14 -11.74 -3.11 -30.93
CA GLU A 14 -12.81 -2.66 -31.82
C GLU A 14 -13.27 -1.22 -31.54
N PHE A 15 -13.31 -0.82 -30.27
CA PHE A 15 -13.89 0.45 -29.82
C PHE A 15 -12.90 1.34 -29.06
N GLY A 16 -12.08 0.76 -28.19
CA GLY A 16 -11.08 1.49 -27.39
C GLY A 16 -9.97 2.13 -28.23
N VAL A 17 -9.45 1.42 -29.24
CA VAL A 17 -8.47 1.96 -30.19
C VAL A 17 -9.05 3.17 -30.92
N LYS A 18 -10.30 3.08 -31.40
CA LYS A 18 -11.01 4.20 -32.04
C LYS A 18 -11.20 5.38 -31.09
N LYS A 19 -11.50 5.13 -29.80
CA LYS A 19 -11.56 6.20 -28.78
C LYS A 19 -10.21 6.91 -28.66
N ILE A 20 -9.10 6.17 -28.61
CA ILE A 20 -7.75 6.74 -28.54
C ILE A 20 -7.43 7.55 -29.81
N GLU A 21 -7.68 6.99 -30.99
CA GLU A 21 -7.45 7.68 -32.27
C GLU A 21 -8.24 8.99 -32.35
N ASN A 22 -9.49 9.00 -31.89
CA ASN A 22 -10.31 10.21 -31.83
C ASN A 22 -9.72 11.26 -30.87
N GLU A 23 -9.26 10.87 -29.67
CA GLU A 23 -8.62 11.81 -28.74
C GLU A 23 -7.31 12.38 -29.30
N ILE A 24 -6.51 11.56 -29.99
CA ILE A 24 -5.30 12.02 -30.69
C ILE A 24 -5.67 13.00 -31.81
N LYS A 25 -6.69 12.69 -32.61
CA LYS A 25 -7.17 13.57 -33.68
C LYS A 25 -7.67 14.91 -33.13
N ASN A 26 -8.48 14.89 -32.09
CA ASN A 26 -8.97 16.09 -31.40
C ASN A 26 -7.81 16.95 -30.88
N PHE A 27 -6.77 16.32 -30.33
CA PHE A 27 -5.56 17.02 -29.89
C PHE A 27 -4.78 17.66 -31.06
N MET A 28 -4.71 16.97 -32.21
CA MET A 28 -4.01 17.46 -33.40
C MET A 28 -4.78 18.59 -34.11
N GLU A 29 -6.12 18.55 -34.09
CA GLU A 29 -7.02 19.52 -34.75
C GLU A 29 -7.38 20.73 -33.86
N GLY A 30 -7.26 20.60 -32.53
CA GLY A 30 -7.62 21.63 -31.55
C GLY A 30 -6.45 22.45 -30.99
N ASN A 31 -6.72 23.20 -29.92
CA ASN A 31 -5.68 23.90 -29.17
C ASN A 31 -4.87 22.85 -28.38
N LYS A 32 -3.59 22.69 -28.74
CA LYS A 32 -2.71 21.57 -28.33
C LYS A 32 -2.42 21.59 -26.83
N ASN A 33 -3.34 21.08 -26.02
CA ASN A 33 -3.16 20.91 -24.59
C ASN A 33 -2.76 19.47 -24.26
N ILE A 34 -1.46 19.27 -24.01
CA ILE A 34 -0.91 17.96 -23.67
C ILE A 34 -1.51 17.38 -22.38
N VAL A 35 -1.89 18.23 -21.42
CA VAL A 35 -2.53 17.79 -20.17
C VAL A 35 -3.90 17.18 -20.47
N GLY A 36 -4.67 17.81 -21.37
CA GLY A 36 -5.97 17.30 -21.80
C GLY A 36 -5.85 15.91 -22.43
N LEU A 37 -4.87 15.72 -23.32
CA LEU A 37 -4.62 14.42 -23.95
C LEU A 37 -4.23 13.35 -22.92
N ILE A 38 -3.31 13.68 -21.98
CA ILE A 38 -2.88 12.73 -20.93
C ILE A 38 -4.09 12.27 -20.09
N LEU A 39 -4.93 13.20 -19.63
CA LEU A 39 -6.10 12.87 -18.82
C LEU A 39 -7.13 12.03 -19.58
N ALA A 40 -7.34 12.32 -20.87
CA ALA A 40 -8.23 11.55 -21.73
C ALA A 40 -7.72 10.11 -21.93
N LEU A 41 -6.44 9.94 -22.23
CA LEU A 41 -5.82 8.62 -22.37
C LEU A 41 -5.85 7.83 -21.06
N GLN A 42 -5.54 8.47 -19.93
CA GLN A 42 -5.62 7.86 -18.61
C GLN A 42 -7.02 7.30 -18.34
N LYS A 43 -8.06 8.09 -18.63
CA LYS A 43 -9.46 7.65 -18.47
C LYS A 43 -9.77 6.40 -19.29
N ILE A 44 -9.36 6.37 -20.56
CA ILE A 44 -9.60 5.24 -21.47
C ILE A 44 -8.88 3.97 -20.96
N LEU A 45 -7.61 4.10 -20.55
CA LEU A 45 -6.82 2.97 -20.05
C LEU A 45 -7.35 2.42 -18.72
N PHE A 46 -7.84 3.28 -17.83
CA PHE A 46 -8.43 2.85 -16.56
C PHE A 46 -9.83 2.24 -16.73
N GLU A 47 -10.60 2.67 -17.74
CA GLU A 47 -11.81 1.96 -18.18
C GLU A 47 -11.46 0.53 -18.64
N LEU A 48 -10.49 0.40 -19.55
CA LEU A 48 -10.01 -0.91 -19.99
C LEU A 48 -9.57 -1.81 -18.83
N GLY A 49 -8.78 -1.27 -17.89
CA GLY A 49 -8.32 -2.00 -16.72
C GLY A 49 -9.48 -2.58 -15.90
N ARG A 50 -10.54 -1.79 -15.69
CA ARG A 50 -11.74 -2.25 -14.96
C ARG A 50 -12.51 -3.33 -15.72
N ASP A 51 -12.62 -3.20 -17.04
CA ASP A 51 -13.31 -4.17 -17.88
C ASP A 51 -12.57 -5.51 -17.88
N ILE A 52 -11.24 -5.50 -18.04
CA ILE A 52 -10.40 -6.70 -17.96
C ILE A 52 -10.54 -7.40 -16.61
N ILE A 53 -10.46 -6.67 -15.50
CA ILE A 53 -10.61 -7.27 -14.16
C ILE A 53 -12.01 -7.88 -14.00
N THR A 54 -13.06 -7.18 -14.45
CA THR A 54 -14.43 -7.68 -14.42
C THR A 54 -14.56 -8.99 -15.19
N GLU A 55 -14.08 -9.02 -16.43
CA GLU A 55 -14.11 -10.22 -17.27
C GLU A 55 -13.33 -11.38 -16.65
N VAL A 56 -12.15 -11.13 -16.09
CA VAL A 56 -11.35 -12.18 -15.44
C VAL A 56 -12.11 -12.80 -14.28
N LEU A 57 -12.69 -11.97 -13.40
CA LEU A 57 -13.44 -12.46 -12.23
C LEU A 57 -14.69 -13.24 -12.63
N GLU A 58 -15.43 -12.76 -13.62
CA GLU A 58 -16.65 -13.43 -14.10
C GLU A 58 -16.34 -14.72 -14.87
N ASN A 59 -15.25 -14.76 -15.64
CA ASN A 59 -14.78 -15.97 -16.30
C ASN A 59 -14.29 -17.02 -15.29
N MET A 60 -13.61 -16.59 -14.22
CA MET A 60 -13.26 -17.47 -13.10
C MET A 60 -14.52 -18.06 -12.45
N ASP A 61 -15.57 -17.24 -12.23
CA ASP A 61 -16.85 -17.71 -11.70
C ASP A 61 -17.48 -18.75 -12.62
N GLU A 62 -17.54 -18.47 -13.93
CA GLU A 62 -18.13 -19.36 -14.91
C GLU A 62 -17.35 -20.68 -15.02
N TYR A 63 -16.02 -20.64 -14.90
CA TYR A 63 -15.21 -21.85 -14.81
C TYR A 63 -15.57 -22.67 -13.57
N LEU A 64 -15.75 -22.05 -12.40
CA LEU A 64 -16.21 -22.73 -11.19
C LEU A 64 -17.61 -23.31 -11.36
N ARG A 65 -18.52 -22.58 -12.02
CA ARG A 65 -19.88 -23.03 -12.36
C ARG A 65 -19.89 -24.25 -13.30
N ASN A 66 -18.86 -24.43 -14.11
CA ASN A 66 -18.74 -25.58 -15.00
C ASN A 66 -17.83 -26.70 -14.47
N SER A 67 -17.04 -26.44 -13.42
CA SER A 67 -16.10 -27.39 -12.83
C SER A 67 -16.76 -28.63 -12.21
N GLY A 68 -16.35 -29.81 -12.69
CA GLY A 68 -16.78 -31.10 -12.15
C GLY A 68 -16.30 -31.36 -10.71
N VAL A 69 -15.11 -30.87 -10.35
CA VAL A 69 -14.58 -30.97 -8.97
C VAL A 69 -15.48 -30.18 -8.01
N ARG A 70 -15.87 -28.96 -8.41
CA ARG A 70 -16.74 -28.11 -7.60
C ARG A 70 -18.12 -28.75 -7.40
N LYS A 71 -18.74 -29.34 -8.44
CA LYS A 71 -20.06 -30.02 -8.36
C LYS A 71 -20.10 -31.15 -7.31
N LYS A 72 -18.97 -31.81 -7.04
CA LYS A 72 -18.87 -32.86 -5.99
C LYS A 72 -19.00 -32.28 -4.58
N LYS A 73 -18.54 -31.05 -4.36
CA LYS A 73 -18.42 -30.44 -3.02
C LYS A 73 -19.42 -29.31 -2.75
N TRP A 74 -19.93 -28.66 -3.79
CA TRP A 74 -20.71 -27.43 -3.67
C TRP A 74 -21.95 -27.41 -4.56
N GLU A 75 -22.99 -26.75 -4.05
CA GLU A 75 -24.26 -26.44 -4.73
C GLU A 75 -24.26 -24.97 -5.17
N ILE A 76 -24.84 -24.68 -6.34
CA ILE A 76 -25.11 -23.31 -6.79
C ILE A 76 -26.38 -22.84 -6.08
N VAL A 77 -26.32 -21.68 -5.42
CA VAL A 77 -27.49 -21.08 -4.79
C VAL A 77 -28.06 -19.99 -5.68
N ARG A 78 -27.25 -18.98 -6.02
CA ARG A 78 -27.63 -17.82 -6.84
C ARG A 78 -26.39 -17.09 -7.34
N LYS A 79 -26.58 -16.09 -8.21
CA LYS A 79 -25.60 -15.07 -8.53
C LYS A 79 -25.89 -13.80 -7.73
N ASP A 80 -24.83 -13.17 -7.24
CA ASP A 80 -24.87 -11.88 -6.56
C ASP A 80 -23.95 -10.91 -7.31
N LYS A 81 -24.30 -9.62 -7.29
CA LYS A 81 -23.45 -8.54 -7.81
C LYS A 81 -22.55 -8.02 -6.70
N ASN A 82 -21.25 -7.85 -6.97
CA ASN A 82 -20.33 -7.21 -6.05
C ASN A 82 -19.63 -5.99 -6.68
N ARG A 83 -19.10 -5.13 -5.82
CA ARG A 83 -18.32 -3.94 -6.17
C ARG A 83 -17.10 -3.87 -5.27
N ILE A 84 -15.93 -3.66 -5.87
CA ILE A 84 -14.68 -3.42 -5.17
C ILE A 84 -14.00 -2.17 -5.74
N LEU A 85 -13.54 -1.30 -4.84
CA LEU A 85 -12.76 -0.13 -5.20
C LEU A 85 -11.31 -0.55 -5.45
N THR A 86 -10.78 -0.21 -6.63
CA THR A 86 -9.39 -0.47 -7.05
C THR A 86 -8.71 0.83 -7.47
N SER A 87 -7.39 0.84 -7.69
CA SER A 87 -6.69 2.01 -8.23
C SER A 87 -7.21 2.47 -9.60
N PHE A 88 -7.74 1.55 -10.42
CA PHE A 88 -8.42 1.86 -11.68
C PHE A 88 -9.83 2.45 -11.49
N GLY A 89 -10.32 2.53 -10.25
CA GLY A 89 -11.69 2.92 -9.89
C GLY A 89 -12.53 1.71 -9.48
N ILE A 90 -13.85 1.89 -9.39
CA ILE A 90 -14.77 0.83 -8.96
C ILE A 90 -14.92 -0.24 -10.06
N VAL A 91 -14.54 -1.48 -9.72
CA VAL A 91 -14.83 -2.68 -10.49
C VAL A 91 -16.13 -3.29 -9.99
N THR A 92 -17.00 -3.68 -10.92
CA THR A 92 -18.32 -4.25 -10.63
C THR A 92 -18.49 -5.54 -11.40
N TYR A 93 -18.73 -6.66 -10.71
CA TYR A 93 -18.77 -7.99 -11.31
C TYR A 93 -19.85 -8.88 -10.68
N GLU A 94 -20.29 -9.89 -11.43
CA GLU A 94 -21.15 -10.95 -10.94
C GLU A 94 -20.34 -12.12 -10.36
N ARG A 95 -20.86 -12.71 -9.28
CA ARG A 95 -20.23 -13.86 -8.62
C ARG A 95 -21.27 -14.83 -8.10
N THR A 96 -20.95 -16.11 -8.10
CA THR A 96 -21.86 -17.15 -7.64
C THR A 96 -21.71 -17.40 -6.13
N TYR A 97 -22.84 -17.49 -5.45
CA TYR A 97 -22.92 -17.90 -4.06
C TYR A 97 -23.07 -19.41 -3.96
N PHE A 98 -22.11 -20.07 -3.34
CA PHE A 98 -22.03 -21.52 -3.23
C PHE A 98 -22.33 -22.01 -1.81
N LYS A 99 -23.02 -23.15 -1.73
CA LYS A 99 -23.29 -23.86 -0.47
C LYS A 99 -22.50 -25.17 -0.44
N PRO A 100 -21.74 -25.47 0.62
CA PRO A 100 -21.02 -26.73 0.73
C PRO A 100 -22.01 -27.87 1.02
N LYS A 101 -21.81 -29.01 0.37
CA LYS A 101 -22.66 -30.21 0.55
C LYS A 101 -22.43 -30.91 1.87
N MET A 102 -21.20 -30.87 2.39
CA MET A 102 -20.82 -31.51 3.66
C MET A 102 -21.16 -30.65 4.89
N GLY A 103 -21.98 -29.61 4.73
CA GLY A 103 -22.21 -28.60 5.77
C GLY A 103 -21.08 -27.56 5.84
N GLY A 104 -21.36 -26.45 6.52
CA GLY A 104 -20.46 -25.31 6.63
C GLY A 104 -21.07 -23.99 6.15
N LYS A 105 -20.25 -22.94 6.19
CA LYS A 105 -20.66 -21.61 5.73
C LYS A 105 -20.74 -21.58 4.20
N ARG A 106 -21.55 -20.68 3.68
CA ARG A 106 -21.68 -20.43 2.23
C ARG A 106 -20.66 -19.38 1.81
N HIS A 107 -20.14 -19.50 0.61
CA HIS A 107 -19.01 -18.72 0.14
C HIS A 107 -19.20 -18.23 -1.29
N HIS A 108 -18.57 -17.09 -1.60
CA HIS A 108 -18.33 -16.65 -2.96
C HIS A 108 -16.93 -17.15 -3.34
N LEU A 109 -16.85 -18.30 -4.02
CA LEU A 109 -15.58 -19.00 -4.23
C LEU A 109 -14.57 -18.20 -5.06
N VAL A 110 -15.03 -17.34 -5.98
CA VAL A 110 -14.14 -16.44 -6.74
C VAL A 110 -13.44 -15.47 -5.81
N ASP A 111 -14.17 -14.83 -4.89
CA ASP A 111 -13.60 -13.89 -3.92
C ASP A 111 -12.51 -14.56 -3.09
N ASP A 112 -12.80 -15.76 -2.56
CA ASP A 112 -11.86 -16.53 -1.75
C ASP A 112 -10.56 -16.82 -2.52
N MET A 113 -10.66 -17.11 -3.82
CA MET A 113 -9.51 -17.38 -4.68
C MET A 113 -8.65 -16.15 -4.96
N VAL A 114 -9.27 -14.97 -5.05
CA VAL A 114 -8.56 -13.70 -5.31
C VAL A 114 -8.27 -12.91 -4.04
N GLY A 115 -8.51 -13.49 -2.86
CA GLY A 115 -8.19 -12.90 -1.57
C GLY A 115 -9.15 -11.80 -1.09
N ILE A 116 -10.31 -11.63 -1.72
CA ILE A 116 -11.31 -10.62 -1.30
C ILE A 116 -12.10 -11.17 -0.12
N LYS A 117 -11.97 -10.56 1.06
CA LYS A 117 -12.67 -11.03 2.27
C LYS A 117 -14.13 -10.60 2.29
N PRO A 118 -15.01 -11.30 3.05
CA PRO A 118 -16.37 -10.85 3.27
C PRO A 118 -16.43 -9.41 3.79
N HIS A 119 -17.33 -8.60 3.22
CA HIS A 119 -17.50 -7.17 3.50
C HIS A 119 -16.34 -6.26 3.08
N GLU A 120 -15.27 -6.79 2.47
CA GLU A 120 -14.19 -5.99 1.93
C GLU A 120 -14.69 -5.18 0.72
N LYS A 121 -14.42 -3.87 0.74
CA LYS A 121 -14.89 -2.91 -0.27
C LYS A 121 -13.76 -2.27 -1.07
N MET A 122 -12.52 -2.51 -0.68
CA MET A 122 -11.33 -1.91 -1.26
C MET A 122 -10.30 -3.01 -1.47
N SER A 123 -9.63 -3.00 -2.61
CA SER A 123 -8.49 -3.86 -2.85
C SER A 123 -7.23 -3.33 -2.16
N GLU A 124 -6.24 -4.20 -1.99
CA GLU A 124 -5.01 -3.89 -1.26
C GLU A 124 -4.21 -2.74 -1.90
N ASP A 125 -4.23 -2.60 -3.24
CA ASP A 125 -3.56 -1.51 -3.95
C ASP A 125 -4.10 -0.12 -3.57
N VAL A 126 -5.40 0.01 -3.30
CA VAL A 126 -5.99 1.27 -2.82
C VAL A 126 -5.53 1.58 -1.40
N ILE A 127 -5.40 0.55 -0.56
CA ILE A 127 -4.90 0.70 0.81
C ILE A 127 -3.43 1.14 0.76
N ILE A 128 -2.61 0.53 -0.11
CA ILE A 128 -1.21 0.91 -0.31
C ILE A 128 -1.10 2.39 -0.71
N ASN A 129 -1.85 2.82 -1.75
CA ASN A 129 -1.84 4.21 -2.19
C ASN A 129 -2.25 5.19 -1.06
N ALA A 130 -3.26 4.82 -0.27
CA ALA A 130 -3.72 5.63 0.85
C ALA A 130 -2.66 5.74 1.96
N VAL A 131 -1.98 4.65 2.28
CA VAL A 131 -0.90 4.61 3.29
C VAL A 131 0.28 5.47 2.85
N ASP A 132 0.72 5.30 1.60
CA ASP A 132 1.86 6.05 1.04
C ASP A 132 1.58 7.56 1.04
N GLU A 133 0.39 7.99 0.60
CA GLU A 133 0.02 9.42 0.62
C GLU A 133 -0.21 9.93 2.05
N ALA A 134 -0.71 9.10 2.97
CA ALA A 134 -0.93 9.50 4.36
C ALA A 134 0.39 9.72 5.11
N ALA A 135 1.41 8.91 4.81
CA ALA A 135 2.74 9.03 5.40
C ALA A 135 3.40 10.39 5.13
N GLU A 136 3.15 10.96 3.95
CA GLU A 136 3.73 12.24 3.52
C GLU A 136 2.78 13.45 3.71
N SER A 137 1.51 13.22 4.07
CA SER A 137 0.52 14.28 4.10
C SER A 137 -0.49 14.18 5.24
N SER A 138 -1.70 13.68 4.98
CA SER A 138 -2.80 13.57 5.93
C SER A 138 -3.80 12.51 5.47
N TYR A 139 -4.53 11.92 6.42
CA TYR A 139 -5.59 10.95 6.13
C TYR A 139 -6.66 11.45 5.14
N ARG A 140 -6.93 12.77 5.12
CA ARG A 140 -7.91 13.33 4.18
C ARG A 140 -7.38 13.35 2.75
N LYS A 141 -6.17 13.90 2.54
CA LYS A 141 -5.53 13.93 1.22
C LYS A 141 -5.25 12.53 0.67
N ALA A 142 -4.87 11.61 1.55
CA ALA A 142 -4.76 10.19 1.23
C ALA A 142 -6.08 9.63 0.68
N GLY A 143 -7.20 9.96 1.33
CA GLY A 143 -8.51 9.52 0.89
C GLY A 143 -8.93 10.06 -0.47
N GLU A 144 -8.57 11.32 -0.77
CA GLU A 144 -8.82 11.98 -2.06
C GLU A 144 -8.00 11.36 -3.21
N LYS A 145 -6.82 10.79 -2.92
CA LYS A 145 -5.86 10.30 -3.92
C LYS A 145 -5.74 8.77 -4.01
N ALA A 146 -6.39 8.01 -3.13
CA ALA A 146 -6.20 6.57 -3.03
C ALA A 146 -6.62 5.79 -4.29
N SER A 147 -7.57 6.33 -5.07
CA SER A 147 -8.14 5.68 -6.25
C SER A 147 -8.48 6.71 -7.33
N TYR A 148 -8.52 6.25 -8.59
CA TYR A 148 -9.04 7.05 -9.68
C TYR A 148 -10.53 7.35 -9.54
N MET A 149 -10.92 8.63 -9.66
CA MET A 149 -12.31 9.14 -9.66
C MET A 149 -13.16 8.83 -8.42
N ASN A 150 -12.60 8.18 -7.42
CA ASN A 150 -13.33 7.73 -6.24
C ASN A 150 -12.48 8.01 -5.00
N GLU A 151 -13.09 8.69 -4.04
CA GLU A 151 -12.44 9.03 -2.78
C GLU A 151 -12.86 8.04 -1.68
N ILE A 152 -11.96 7.84 -0.73
CA ILE A 152 -12.26 7.15 0.53
C ILE A 152 -12.26 8.16 1.66
N SER A 153 -13.08 7.94 2.69
CA SER A 153 -13.17 8.90 3.78
C SER A 153 -11.87 8.92 4.60
N LYS A 154 -11.56 10.09 5.18
CA LYS A 154 -10.49 10.24 6.18
C LYS A 154 -10.55 9.14 7.25
N GLN A 155 -11.76 8.81 7.72
CA GLN A 155 -11.96 7.80 8.75
C GLN A 155 -11.62 6.40 8.23
N ALA A 156 -11.99 6.07 6.99
CA ALA A 156 -11.63 4.78 6.40
C ALA A 156 -10.11 4.63 6.25
N VAL A 157 -9.40 5.70 5.86
CA VAL A 157 -7.93 5.73 5.81
C VAL A 157 -7.34 5.49 7.20
N MET A 158 -7.83 6.23 8.20
CA MET A 158 -7.38 6.11 9.58
C MET A 158 -7.60 4.69 10.13
N ASP A 159 -8.80 4.13 9.94
CA ASP A 159 -9.14 2.79 10.39
C ASP A 159 -8.24 1.74 9.73
N LYS A 160 -7.92 1.88 8.43
CA LYS A 160 -7.01 0.97 7.74
C LYS A 160 -5.60 1.05 8.31
N ILE A 161 -5.04 2.25 8.45
CA ILE A 161 -3.69 2.47 8.96
C ILE A 161 -3.55 1.97 10.40
N HIS A 162 -4.54 2.23 11.26
CA HIS A 162 -4.50 1.82 12.66
C HIS A 162 -4.58 0.29 12.85
N ASN A 163 -5.13 -0.43 11.88
CA ASN A 163 -5.19 -1.89 11.87
C ASN A 163 -3.98 -2.53 11.17
N LEU A 164 -3.05 -1.74 10.63
CA LEU A 164 -1.79 -2.28 10.11
C LEU A 164 -0.92 -2.71 11.27
N ASP A 165 -0.49 -3.96 11.19
CA ASP A 165 0.54 -4.46 12.09
C ASP A 165 1.91 -4.07 11.54
N PHE A 166 2.56 -3.11 12.23
CA PHE A 166 3.91 -2.67 11.91
C PHE A 166 4.98 -3.54 12.58
N THR A 167 4.61 -4.68 13.20
CA THR A 167 5.58 -5.61 13.77
C THR A 167 6.68 -5.91 12.75
N THR A 168 7.89 -5.86 13.27
CA THR A 168 9.14 -5.65 12.53
C THR A 168 9.20 -6.55 11.31
N THR A 169 9.13 -5.93 10.13
CA THR A 169 9.34 -6.63 8.86
C THR A 169 10.65 -7.38 8.96
N GLU A 170 10.61 -8.70 8.75
CA GLU A 170 11.82 -9.52 8.72
C GLU A 170 12.82 -8.83 7.79
N THR A 171 13.97 -8.42 8.35
CA THR A 171 15.09 -7.95 7.55
C THR A 171 15.40 -9.07 6.58
N LYS A 172 15.01 -8.88 5.30
CA LYS A 172 15.38 -9.77 4.20
C LYS A 172 16.86 -10.14 4.40
N LYS A 173 17.15 -11.44 4.46
CA LYS A 173 18.50 -11.98 4.68
C LYS A 173 19.42 -11.61 3.51
N TYR A 174 19.85 -10.36 3.45
CA TYR A 174 20.90 -9.92 2.57
C TYR A 174 22.25 -10.34 3.17
N LYS A 175 23.27 -10.46 2.32
CA LYS A 175 24.66 -10.58 2.78
C LYS A 175 24.96 -9.39 3.70
N LYS A 176 25.40 -9.65 4.93
CA LYS A 176 25.81 -8.61 5.89
C LYS A 176 26.83 -7.68 5.22
N LYS A 177 26.68 -6.37 5.44
CA LYS A 177 27.57 -5.35 4.88
C LYS A 177 28.87 -5.25 5.69
N ASP A 178 30.00 -5.16 4.98
CA ASP A 178 31.30 -4.87 5.56
C ASP A 178 31.52 -3.34 5.58
N ILE A 179 31.34 -2.71 6.75
CA ILE A 179 31.54 -1.28 6.94
C ILE A 179 32.43 -1.06 8.16
N LYS A 180 33.35 -0.08 8.10
CA LYS A 180 34.28 0.20 9.20
C LYS A 180 33.68 1.07 10.29
N THR A 181 32.79 1.99 9.91
CA THR A 181 32.24 3.00 10.83
C THR A 181 30.73 3.07 10.69
N LEU A 182 30.05 3.00 11.83
CA LEU A 182 28.62 3.27 11.96
C LEU A 182 28.39 4.46 12.90
N TYR A 183 27.28 5.13 12.70
CA TYR A 183 26.80 6.22 13.54
C TYR A 183 25.40 5.87 14.01
N ILE A 184 25.15 6.07 15.30
CA ILE A 184 23.85 5.97 15.94
C ILE A 184 23.58 7.33 16.55
N GLU A 185 22.54 8.01 16.09
CA GLU A 185 22.12 9.29 16.64
C GLU A 185 20.76 9.10 17.31
N ALA A 186 20.64 9.62 18.53
CA ALA A 186 19.43 9.56 19.34
C ALA A 186 18.91 10.97 19.63
N ASP A 187 17.60 11.15 19.45
CA ASP A 187 16.90 12.42 19.62
C ASP A 187 15.48 12.19 20.18
N GLU A 188 14.87 13.26 20.68
CA GLU A 188 13.51 13.29 21.20
C GLU A 188 12.72 14.41 20.53
N ASP A 189 11.51 14.11 20.05
CA ASP A 189 10.61 15.13 19.47
C ASP A 189 9.48 15.46 20.45
N HIS A 190 8.83 16.61 20.27
CA HIS A 190 7.71 17.06 21.09
C HIS A 190 6.47 17.26 20.20
N VAL A 191 5.54 16.31 20.28
CA VAL A 191 4.32 16.30 19.46
C VAL A 191 3.12 16.69 20.30
N HIS A 192 2.46 17.79 19.96
CA HIS A 192 1.21 18.19 20.60
C HIS A 192 0.07 17.20 20.27
N LEU A 193 -0.53 16.62 21.31
CA LEU A 193 -1.69 15.73 21.18
C LEU A 193 -2.99 16.53 21.09
N GLN A 194 -4.02 15.95 20.44
CA GLN A 194 -5.35 16.57 20.32
C GLN A 194 -6.22 16.41 21.59
N GLN A 195 -5.99 15.40 22.43
CA GLN A 195 -6.73 15.17 23.68
C GLN A 195 -5.78 14.86 24.83
N LYS A 196 -6.09 15.39 26.03
CA LYS A 196 -5.40 15.00 27.27
C LYS A 196 -5.51 13.49 27.42
N GLY A 197 -4.37 12.80 27.38
CA GLY A 197 -4.31 11.38 27.71
C GLY A 197 -4.93 11.13 29.09
N ILE A 198 -5.46 9.91 29.28
CA ILE A 198 -6.03 9.42 30.55
C ILE A 198 -4.99 9.55 31.70
N ASN A 199 -3.70 9.63 31.37
CA ASN A 199 -2.63 9.90 32.31
C ASN A 199 -2.34 11.40 32.45
N LYS A 200 -2.46 11.86 33.71
CA LYS A 200 -2.35 13.21 34.26
C LYS A 200 -0.98 13.89 34.04
N SER A 201 -0.50 14.03 32.81
CA SER A 201 0.55 15.01 32.50
C SER A 201 -0.08 16.41 32.41
N LYS A 202 0.61 17.41 32.97
CA LYS A 202 0.22 18.83 32.96
C LYS A 202 0.19 19.41 31.53
N TYR A 203 0.81 18.72 30.56
CA TYR A 203 0.96 19.15 29.17
C TYR A 203 0.45 18.08 28.20
N ASN A 204 -0.23 18.54 27.13
CA ASN A 204 -0.79 17.68 26.08
C ASN A 204 0.26 17.38 25.00
N ILE A 205 1.41 16.87 25.41
CA ILE A 205 2.57 16.65 24.55
C ILE A 205 2.99 15.19 24.69
N ALA A 206 3.10 14.50 23.57
CA ALA A 206 3.75 13.21 23.48
C ALA A 206 5.20 13.42 23.08
N MET A 207 6.09 12.62 23.65
CA MET A 207 7.53 12.74 23.44
C MET A 207 8.05 11.44 22.82
N PRO A 208 7.84 11.24 21.50
CA PRO A 208 8.39 10.07 20.83
C PRO A 208 9.91 10.15 20.85
N LYS A 209 10.53 8.99 21.04
CA LYS A 209 11.98 8.83 21.02
C LYS A 209 12.38 8.27 19.68
N ILE A 210 13.46 8.81 19.12
CA ILE A 210 13.95 8.43 17.79
C ILE A 210 15.43 8.07 17.92
N VAL A 211 15.80 6.92 17.36
CA VAL A 211 17.18 6.49 17.16
C VAL A 211 17.35 6.19 15.67
N TYR A 212 18.45 6.62 15.07
CA TYR A 212 18.74 6.25 13.69
C TYR A 212 20.19 5.84 13.48
N VAL A 213 20.36 4.79 12.69
CA VAL A 213 21.65 4.18 12.35
C VAL A 213 22.01 4.55 10.91
N HIS A 214 23.22 5.01 10.65
CA HIS A 214 23.67 5.37 9.30
C HIS A 214 25.17 5.17 9.06
N GLU A 215 25.56 5.20 7.78
CA GLU A 215 26.94 4.97 7.30
C GLU A 215 27.71 6.29 7.07
N GLY A 216 27.37 7.34 7.82
CA GLY A 216 27.93 8.69 7.66
C GLY A 216 27.19 9.56 6.63
N ILE A 217 27.87 10.54 6.05
CA ILE A 217 27.31 11.50 5.08
C ILE A 217 27.44 10.96 3.66
N ASP A 218 26.35 11.01 2.90
CA ASP A 218 26.31 10.72 1.47
C ASP A 218 26.81 11.94 0.68
N ALA A 219 28.09 11.93 0.30
CA ALA A 219 28.72 13.06 -0.40
C ALA A 219 28.10 13.32 -1.79
N GLU A 220 27.62 12.30 -2.49
CA GLU A 220 27.02 12.43 -3.83
C GLU A 220 25.65 13.09 -3.78
N LYS A 221 24.87 12.79 -2.73
CA LYS A 221 23.52 13.35 -2.56
C LYS A 221 23.49 14.62 -1.70
N SER A 222 24.63 15.00 -1.12
CA SER A 222 24.73 16.19 -0.28
C SER A 222 25.03 17.44 -1.11
N SER A 223 24.49 18.58 -0.66
CA SER A 223 24.88 19.90 -1.16
C SER A 223 25.81 20.62 -0.18
N LYS A 224 26.25 21.84 -0.55
CA LYS A 224 27.02 22.70 0.36
C LYS A 224 26.23 23.06 1.62
N SER A 225 24.91 23.27 1.51
CA SER A 225 24.04 23.72 2.60
C SER A 225 23.22 22.61 3.27
N ARG A 226 23.07 21.45 2.63
CA ARG A 226 22.26 20.34 3.16
C ARG A 226 23.01 19.02 3.03
N LYS A 227 23.35 18.42 4.17
CA LYS A 227 23.93 17.08 4.23
C LYS A 227 22.83 16.03 4.21
N ARG A 228 23.08 14.91 3.55
CA ARG A 228 22.20 13.73 3.56
C ARG A 228 22.92 12.56 4.17
N LEU A 229 22.24 11.81 5.02
CA LEU A 229 22.78 10.60 5.63
C LEU A 229 22.78 9.44 4.62
N LYS A 230 23.84 8.65 4.63
CA LYS A 230 23.99 7.47 3.79
C LYS A 230 23.38 6.25 4.47
N ASN A 231 22.46 5.57 3.76
CA ASN A 231 21.83 4.31 4.21
C ASN A 231 21.24 4.40 5.63
N VAL A 232 20.53 5.49 5.93
CA VAL A 232 19.92 5.70 7.25
C VAL A 232 18.74 4.77 7.48
N LYS A 233 18.66 4.20 8.69
CA LYS A 233 17.51 3.45 9.20
C LYS A 233 17.03 4.10 10.50
N TYR A 234 15.77 4.50 10.50
CA TYR A 234 15.10 5.10 11.67
C TYR A 234 14.36 4.05 12.49
N PHE A 235 14.44 4.21 13.80
CA PHE A 235 13.68 3.53 14.83
C PHE A 235 13.01 4.62 15.66
N GLY A 236 11.70 4.58 15.84
CA GLY A 236 11.04 5.64 16.57
C GLY A 236 9.64 5.28 16.99
N GLY A 237 9.18 5.88 18.10
CA GLY A 237 7.87 5.61 18.65
C GLY A 237 7.71 6.04 20.09
N MET A 238 6.57 5.68 20.67
CA MET A 238 6.28 5.90 22.09
C MET A 238 6.86 4.74 22.90
N TYR A 239 8.04 4.95 23.47
CA TYR A 239 8.73 3.97 24.31
C TYR A 239 8.62 4.33 25.79
N GLU A 240 7.90 3.52 26.56
CA GLU A 240 7.93 3.59 28.03
C GLU A 240 9.31 3.18 28.56
N ASN A 241 9.91 2.14 27.97
CA ASN A 241 11.27 1.70 28.25
C ASN A 241 12.15 1.91 27.00
N THR A 242 13.12 2.82 27.10
CA THR A 242 14.11 3.11 26.05
C THR A 242 15.02 1.96 25.72
N GLU A 243 15.25 1.04 26.66
CA GLU A 243 16.05 -0.16 26.42
C GLU A 243 15.51 -0.98 25.25
N LYS A 244 14.18 -1.05 25.09
CA LYS A 244 13.55 -1.73 23.94
C LYS A 244 13.97 -1.10 22.61
N LEU A 245 13.95 0.24 22.52
CA LEU A 245 14.37 0.97 21.34
C LEU A 245 15.85 0.71 20.99
N TRP A 246 16.72 0.68 22.02
CA TRP A 246 18.13 0.36 21.84
C TRP A 246 18.35 -1.10 21.41
N LEU A 247 17.57 -2.04 21.95
CA LEU A 247 17.62 -3.44 21.55
C LEU A 247 17.18 -3.64 20.09
N GLU A 248 16.18 -2.91 19.62
CA GLU A 248 15.76 -2.93 18.21
C GLU A 248 16.86 -2.41 17.27
N ALA A 249 17.51 -1.30 17.64
CA ALA A 249 18.63 -0.77 16.87
C ALA A 249 19.83 -1.74 16.87
N ALA A 250 20.14 -2.35 18.01
CA ALA A 250 21.21 -3.35 18.13
C ALA A 250 20.93 -4.61 17.31
N ASP A 251 19.70 -5.13 17.36
CA ASP A 251 19.26 -6.29 16.57
C ASP A 251 19.35 -6.00 15.07
N TYR A 252 18.95 -4.80 14.63
CA TYR A 252 19.15 -4.38 13.24
C TYR A 252 20.63 -4.34 12.86
N ILE A 253 21.50 -3.76 13.70
CA ILE A 253 22.93 -3.66 13.42
C ILE A 253 23.53 -5.05 13.24
N ASP A 254 23.24 -5.98 14.17
CA ASP A 254 23.73 -7.36 14.06
C ASP A 254 23.20 -8.02 12.78
N LYS A 255 21.92 -7.89 12.46
CA LYS A 255 21.34 -8.51 11.26
C LYS A 255 21.89 -7.93 9.95
N GLN A 256 22.18 -6.62 9.91
CA GLN A 256 22.52 -5.89 8.69
C GLN A 256 24.03 -5.80 8.42
N TYR A 257 24.88 -5.77 9.45
CA TYR A 257 26.31 -5.48 9.34
C TYR A 257 27.17 -6.61 9.88
N ASN A 258 28.33 -6.81 9.25
CA ASN A 258 29.32 -7.77 9.71
C ASN A 258 30.13 -7.14 10.85
N MET A 259 29.79 -7.49 12.09
CA MET A 259 30.42 -6.92 13.28
C MET A 259 31.93 -7.17 13.39
N ASN A 260 32.47 -8.19 12.70
CA ASN A 260 33.92 -8.41 12.64
C ASN A 260 34.67 -7.35 11.82
N TYR A 261 33.96 -6.62 10.96
CA TYR A 261 34.54 -5.59 10.08
C TYR A 261 34.30 -4.17 10.60
N VAL A 262 33.39 -4.01 11.57
CA VAL A 262 33.09 -2.73 12.20
C VAL A 262 34.21 -2.39 13.18
N GLU A 263 34.95 -1.33 12.88
CA GLU A 263 36.04 -0.82 13.74
C GLU A 263 35.50 0.15 14.80
N LYS A 264 34.49 0.95 14.45
CA LYS A 264 33.95 2.02 15.33
C LYS A 264 32.44 2.18 15.17
N ILE A 265 31.77 2.39 16.30
CA ILE A 265 30.39 2.86 16.35
C ILE A 265 30.38 4.14 17.17
N TYR A 266 29.96 5.24 16.55
CA TYR A 266 29.74 6.51 17.25
C TYR A 266 28.30 6.57 17.72
N ILE A 267 28.10 6.78 19.02
CA ILE A 267 26.79 7.03 19.60
C ILE A 267 26.73 8.52 19.94
N ILE A 268 25.76 9.22 19.38
CA ILE A 268 25.56 10.66 19.56
C ILE A 268 24.19 10.83 20.20
N GLU A 269 24.18 11.28 21.44
CA GLU A 269 22.97 11.65 22.15
C GLU A 269 22.87 13.17 22.14
N LEU A 270 21.86 13.69 21.45
CA LEU A 270 21.57 15.12 21.47
C LEU A 270 20.88 15.42 22.81
N MET A 271 21.69 15.72 23.84
CA MET A 271 21.15 16.26 25.08
C MET A 271 20.51 17.60 24.76
N ASN A 272 19.18 17.66 24.77
CA ASN A 272 18.45 18.92 24.74
C ASN A 272 18.89 19.73 25.98
N VAL A 273 19.73 20.74 25.75
CA VAL A 273 19.97 21.80 26.73
C VAL A 273 18.66 22.58 26.80
N MET A 274 17.91 22.27 27.85
CA MET A 274 16.64 22.88 28.23
C MET A 274 16.76 24.39 28.41
#